data_AF-A0A813J9E7-F1
#
_entry.id   AF-A0A813J9E7-F1
#
_cell.length_a   1.000
_cell.length_b   1.000
_cell.length_c   1.000
_cell.angle_alpha   90.00
_cell.angle_beta   90.00
_cell.angle_gamma   90.00
#
_symmetry.space_group_name_H-M   'P 1'
#
loop_
_entity.id
_entity.type
_entity.pdbx_description
1 polymer ?
#
loop_
_entity_poly.entity_id
_entity_poly.type
_entity_poly.pdbx_seq_one_letter_code
_entity_poly.pdbx_strand_id
1 'polypeptide(L)'
;ARGRTYNGYPVSAGYFGSYSLDGLAMALWAVYHTSSFDEAVVKSVNLLGDADSHGSICGQLAGAIYGYSSINPGFIKWVSKWDDHECAVRGVLLAKIGGAGIVERL
;
A
#
# COMPACT_ATOMS: atom_id res chain seq x y z
N ALA A 1 12.65 16.87 -12.39
CA ALA A 1 12.00 16.25 -13.56
C ALA A 1 12.70 14.94 -13.86
N ARG A 2 11.96 13.83 -14.05
CA ARG A 2 12.55 12.54 -14.44
C ARG A 2 13.34 12.75 -15.76
N GLY A 3 14.56 12.21 -15.85
CA GLY A 3 15.38 12.31 -17.05
C GLY A 3 14.72 11.59 -18.25
N ARG A 4 15.39 11.58 -19.41
CA ARG A 4 14.87 10.86 -20.59
C ARG A 4 14.91 9.33 -20.44
N THR A 5 15.74 8.81 -19.53
CA THR A 5 15.92 7.38 -19.28
C THR A 5 16.03 7.06 -17.79
N TYR A 6 15.64 5.85 -17.40
CA TYR A 6 15.81 5.27 -16.07
C TYR A 6 16.20 3.79 -16.20
N ASN A 7 17.29 3.38 -15.55
CA ASN A 7 17.85 2.03 -15.63
C ASN A 7 17.99 1.48 -17.07
N GLY A 8 18.41 2.33 -18.02
CA GLY A 8 18.57 1.96 -19.43
C GLY A 8 17.28 1.96 -20.27
N TYR A 9 16.11 2.15 -19.65
CA TYR A 9 14.82 2.22 -20.35
C TYR A 9 14.35 3.68 -20.54
N PRO A 10 13.65 3.99 -21.64
CA PRO A 10 13.07 5.32 -21.83
C PRO A 10 12.01 5.60 -20.78
N VAL A 11 12.00 6.82 -20.24
CA VAL A 11 10.93 7.27 -19.36
C VAL A 11 9.69 7.52 -20.20
N SER A 12 8.65 6.71 -19.98
CA SER A 12 7.34 6.92 -20.59
C SER A 12 6.58 8.02 -19.83
N ALA A 13 6.06 9.01 -20.55
CA ALA A 13 5.23 10.06 -19.97
C ALA A 13 3.92 9.51 -19.37
N GLY A 14 3.45 8.35 -19.85
CA GLY A 14 2.24 7.69 -19.36
C GLY A 14 2.46 6.76 -18.17
N TYR A 15 3.72 6.54 -17.74
CA TYR A 15 4.03 5.65 -16.61
C TYR A 15 4.59 6.46 -15.43
N PHE A 16 3.78 6.55 -14.37
CA PHE A 16 4.03 7.33 -13.16
C PHE A 16 3.75 6.48 -11.90
N GLY A 17 4.01 7.03 -10.71
CA GLY A 17 3.80 6.32 -9.44
C GLY A 17 4.94 5.38 -9.00
N SER A 18 5.79 4.95 -9.93
CA SER A 18 6.94 4.06 -9.64
C SER A 18 8.14 4.73 -8.95
N TYR A 19 8.18 6.07 -8.91
CA TYR A 19 9.16 6.78 -8.09
C TYR A 19 8.62 6.86 -6.68
N SER A 20 9.44 6.50 -5.69
CA SER A 20 8.99 6.33 -4.30
C SER A 20 8.23 7.53 -3.74
N LEU A 21 8.66 8.76 -4.05
CA LEU A 21 7.96 9.97 -3.61
C LEU A 21 6.59 10.14 -4.30
N ASP A 22 6.50 9.81 -5.60
CA ASP A 22 5.24 9.89 -6.35
C ASP A 22 4.25 8.84 -5.82
N GLY A 23 4.69 7.59 -5.69
CA GLY A 23 3.85 6.51 -5.17
C GLY A 23 3.37 6.77 -3.74
N LEU A 24 4.24 7.29 -2.87
CA LEU A 24 3.86 7.69 -1.52
C LEU A 24 2.85 8.84 -1.52
N ALA A 25 3.06 9.88 -2.35
CA ALA A 25 2.13 11.00 -2.45
C ALA A 25 0.74 10.56 -2.94
N MET A 26 0.69 9.65 -3.93
CA MET A 26 -0.55 9.07 -4.43
C MET A 26 -1.28 8.24 -3.37
N ALA A 27 -0.55 7.42 -2.61
CA ALA A 27 -1.11 6.64 -1.50
C ALA A 27 -1.68 7.52 -0.39
N LEU A 28 -0.92 8.53 0.06
CA LEU A 28 -1.36 9.50 1.07
C LEU A 28 -2.60 10.27 0.61
N TRP A 29 -2.61 10.70 -0.66
CA TRP A 29 -3.76 11.38 -1.24
C TRP A 29 -5.00 10.47 -1.22
N ALA A 30 -4.88 9.19 -1.59
CA ALA A 30 -6.01 8.27 -1.56
C ALA A 30 -6.56 8.11 -0.14
N VAL A 31 -5.70 7.81 0.84
CA VAL A 31 -6.07 7.65 2.26
C VAL A 31 -6.76 8.90 2.80
N TYR A 32 -6.19 10.09 2.56
CA TYR A 32 -6.73 11.36 3.05
C TYR A 32 -8.16 11.65 2.53
N HIS A 33 -8.49 11.19 1.32
CA HIS A 33 -9.77 11.48 0.67
C HIS A 33 -10.79 10.33 0.81
N THR A 34 -10.60 9.42 1.76
CA THR A 34 -11.46 8.25 1.96
C THR A 34 -11.75 7.98 3.42
N SER A 35 -12.79 7.22 3.69
CA SER A 35 -13.26 6.94 5.06
C SER A 35 -13.19 5.47 5.44
N SER A 36 -12.75 4.59 4.53
CA SER A 36 -12.58 3.17 4.77
C SER A 36 -11.37 2.60 4.03
N PHE A 37 -10.90 1.44 4.48
CA PHE A 37 -9.81 0.69 3.83
C PHE A 37 -10.13 0.41 2.36
N ASP A 38 -11.34 -0.09 2.11
CA ASP A 38 -11.77 -0.49 0.77
C ASP A 38 -11.78 0.71 -0.19
N GLU A 39 -12.35 1.84 0.25
CA GLU A 39 -12.36 3.08 -0.53
C GLU A 39 -10.93 3.56 -0.81
N ALA A 40 -10.03 3.54 0.18
CA ALA A 40 -8.65 4.01 0.04
C ALA A 40 -7.89 3.21 -1.02
N VAL A 41 -7.95 1.88 -0.94
CA VAL A 41 -7.26 0.98 -1.88
C VAL A 41 -7.86 1.11 -3.27
N VAL A 42 -9.19 1.07 -3.41
CA VAL A 42 -9.87 1.23 -4.71
C VAL A 42 -9.56 2.59 -5.34
N LYS A 43 -9.56 3.67 -4.54
CA LYS A 43 -9.23 5.01 -5.02
C LYS A 43 -7.77 5.08 -5.46
N SER A 44 -6.85 4.48 -4.72
CA SER A 44 -5.43 4.45 -5.07
C SER A 44 -5.22 3.75 -6.41
N VAL A 45 -5.65 2.49 -6.57
CA VAL A 45 -5.38 1.72 -7.80
C VAL A 45 -6.03 2.31 -9.07
N ASN A 46 -7.14 3.03 -8.93
CA ASN A 46 -7.78 3.74 -10.04
C ASN A 46 -7.03 5.00 -10.49
N LEU A 47 -5.97 5.43 -9.80
CA LEU A 47 -5.06 6.47 -10.30
C LEU A 47 -4.18 5.99 -11.45
N LEU A 48 -4.15 4.69 -11.75
CA LEU A 48 -3.32 4.07 -12.80
C LEU A 48 -1.82 4.27 -12.55
N GLY A 49 -0.99 4.08 -13.59
CA GLY A 49 0.46 4.08 -13.45
C GLY A 49 0.95 2.79 -12.78
N ASP A 50 1.81 2.93 -11.78
CA ASP A 50 2.35 1.81 -10.99
C ASP A 50 1.39 1.39 -9.86
N ALA A 51 0.20 0.96 -10.29
CA ALA A 51 -0.98 0.77 -9.44
C ALA A 51 -0.78 -0.25 -8.31
N ASP A 52 -0.04 -1.31 -8.56
CA ASP A 52 0.33 -2.32 -7.58
C ASP A 52 1.24 -1.75 -6.49
N SER A 53 2.26 -0.95 -6.87
CA SER A 53 3.19 -0.32 -5.93
C SER A 53 2.50 0.70 -5.01
N HIS A 54 1.85 1.72 -5.57
CA HIS A 54 1.21 2.72 -4.70
C HIS A 54 -0.07 2.20 -4.04
N GLY A 55 -0.75 1.22 -4.64
CA GLY A 55 -1.85 0.49 -4.00
C GLY A 55 -1.38 -0.31 -2.78
N SER A 56 -0.22 -0.95 -2.86
CA SER A 56 0.46 -1.62 -1.74
C SER A 56 0.80 -0.65 -0.60
N ILE A 57 1.39 0.51 -0.93
CA ILE A 57 1.69 1.55 0.07
C ILE A 57 0.40 2.06 0.72
N CYS A 58 -0.64 2.33 -0.08
CA CYS A 58 -1.96 2.72 0.41
C CYS A 58 -2.54 1.67 1.35
N GLY A 59 -2.50 0.39 0.98
CA GLY A 59 -3.01 -0.72 1.80
C GLY A 59 -2.29 -0.84 3.15
N GLN A 60 -0.97 -0.65 3.20
CA GLN A 60 -0.23 -0.65 4.46
C GLN A 60 -0.66 0.51 5.38
N LEU A 61 -0.79 1.72 4.83
CA LEU A 61 -1.23 2.91 5.58
C LEU A 61 -2.69 2.78 6.05
N ALA A 62 -3.60 2.44 5.13
CA ALA A 62 -5.00 2.25 5.42
C ALA A 62 -5.22 1.10 6.42
N GLY A 63 -4.47 0.00 6.30
CA GLY A 63 -4.53 -1.11 7.24
C GLY A 63 -4.13 -0.72 8.66
N ALA A 64 -3.12 0.15 8.81
CA ALA A 64 -2.71 0.70 10.09
C ALA A 64 -3.75 1.66 10.69
N ILE A 65 -4.48 2.41 9.85
CA ILE A 65 -5.48 3.41 10.28
C ILE A 65 -6.83 2.76 10.62
N TYR A 66 -7.35 1.90 9.74
CA TYR A 66 -8.69 1.34 9.85
C TYR A 66 -8.72 -0.05 10.50
N GLY A 67 -7.58 -0.75 10.54
CA GLY A 67 -7.43 -2.06 11.16
C GLY A 67 -7.81 -3.24 10.25
N TYR A 68 -7.30 -4.43 10.57
CA TYR A 68 -7.52 -5.64 9.75
C TYR A 68 -9.00 -6.03 9.60
N SER A 69 -9.81 -5.82 10.65
CA SER A 69 -11.24 -6.14 10.64
C SER A 69 -12.07 -5.27 9.71
N SER A 70 -11.54 -4.13 9.23
CA SER A 70 -12.25 -3.26 8.28
C SER A 70 -12.07 -3.68 6.83
N ILE A 71 -11.19 -4.65 6.54
CA ILE A 71 -10.86 -5.05 5.17
C ILE A 71 -11.99 -5.93 4.62
N ASN A 72 -12.41 -5.65 3.38
CA ASN A 72 -13.35 -6.52 2.67
C ASN A 72 -12.92 -8.00 2.73
N PRO A 73 -13.77 -8.93 3.20
CA PRO A 73 -13.47 -10.36 3.14
C PRO A 73 -13.19 -10.86 1.71
N GLY A 74 -13.77 -10.21 0.69
CA GLY A 74 -13.49 -10.47 -0.71
C GLY A 74 -12.02 -10.19 -1.08
N PHE A 75 -11.47 -9.07 -0.61
CA PHE A 75 -10.07 -8.71 -0.87
C PHE A 75 -9.11 -9.72 -0.23
N ILE A 76 -9.38 -10.11 1.02
CA ILE A 76 -8.62 -11.14 1.73
C ILE A 76 -8.66 -12.45 0.95
N LYS A 77 -9.86 -12.87 0.50
CA LYS A 77 -10.02 -14.09 -0.30
C LYS A 77 -9.22 -14.05 -1.61
N TRP A 78 -9.20 -12.90 -2.30
CA TRP A 78 -8.50 -12.77 -3.58
C TRP A 78 -6.98 -12.80 -3.43
N VAL A 79 -6.43 -12.09 -2.43
CA VAL A 79 -4.98 -12.09 -2.21
C VAL A 79 -4.50 -13.44 -1.69
N SER A 80 -5.28 -14.10 -0.81
CA SER A 80 -4.92 -15.40 -0.22
C SER A 80 -4.81 -16.51 -1.26
N LYS A 81 -5.44 -16.37 -2.43
CA LYS A 81 -5.27 -17.31 -3.55
C LYS A 81 -3.80 -17.42 -4.01
N TRP A 82 -3.04 -16.34 -3.89
CA TRP A 82 -1.67 -16.24 -4.40
C TRP A 82 -0.62 -16.12 -3.30
N ASP A 83 -0.99 -15.57 -2.14
CA ASP A 83 -0.11 -15.27 -1.02
C ASP A 83 -0.07 -16.37 0.05
N ASP A 84 -1.01 -17.33 0.02
CA ASP A 84 -1.16 -18.39 1.04
C ASP A 84 -1.12 -17.86 2.48
N HIS A 85 -1.74 -16.70 2.70
CA HIS A 85 -1.82 -15.98 3.97
C HIS A 85 -0.49 -15.44 4.53
N GLU A 86 0.61 -15.44 3.77
CA GLU A 86 1.92 -14.96 4.24
C GLU A 86 1.89 -13.48 4.67
N CYS A 87 1.18 -12.61 3.96
CA CYS A 87 0.99 -11.20 4.32
C CYS A 87 0.34 -11.05 5.71
N ALA A 88 -0.66 -11.88 6.04
CA ALA A 88 -1.30 -11.84 7.34
C ALA A 88 -0.33 -12.30 8.45
N VAL A 89 0.44 -13.36 8.20
CA VAL A 89 1.47 -13.85 9.15
C VAL A 89 2.53 -12.80 9.40
N ARG A 90 3.04 -12.15 8.35
CA ARG A 90 4.01 -11.04 8.46
C ARG A 90 3.43 -9.87 9.25
N GLY A 91 2.17 -9.51 9.02
CA GLY A 91 1.48 -8.47 9.80
C GLY A 91 1.38 -8.81 11.29
N VAL A 92 1.00 -10.03 11.63
CA VAL A 92 0.96 -10.51 13.03
C VAL A 92 2.36 -10.52 13.65
N LEU A 93 3.36 -10.99 12.92
CA LEU A 93 4.75 -11.02 13.37
C LEU A 93 5.26 -9.62 13.68
N LEU A 94 5.04 -8.65 12.78
CA LEU A 94 5.41 -7.26 12.98
C LEU A 94 4.69 -6.65 14.19
N ALA A 95 3.40 -6.92 14.37
CA ALA A 95 2.65 -6.46 15.54
C ALA A 95 3.20 -7.04 16.85
N LYS A 96 3.58 -8.32 16.87
CA LYS A 96 4.14 -8.99 18.05
C LYS A 96 5.55 -8.52 18.38
N ILE A 97 6.42 -8.38 17.38
CA ILE A 97 7.79 -7.89 17.57
C ILE A 97 7.77 -6.40 17.94
N GLY A 98 6.96 -5.59 17.26
CA GLY A 98 6.87 -4.15 17.50
C GLY A 98 6.20 -3.79 18.83
N GLY A 99 5.21 -4.58 19.27
CA GLY A 99 4.53 -4.39 20.55
C GLY A 99 5.42 -4.67 21.78
N ALA A 100 6.47 -5.48 21.65
CA ALA A 100 7.35 -5.84 22.75
C ALA A 100 8.44 -4.79 23.08
N GLY A 101 8.56 -3.71 22.30
CA GLY A 101 9.69 -2.76 22.46
C GLY A 101 9.35 -1.27 22.45
N ILE A 102 8.15 -0.86 22.02
CA ILE A 102 7.82 0.57 21.86
C ILE A 102 7.18 1.16 23.13
N VAL A 103 6.43 0.37 23.91
CA VAL A 103 5.75 0.89 25.11
C VAL A 103 6.69 1.01 26.32
N GLU A 104 7.83 0.30 26.33
CA GLU A 104 8.84 0.40 27.41
C GLU A 104 9.97 1.43 27.14
N ARG A 105 9.92 2.16 26.01
CA ARG A 105 10.95 3.16 25.62
C ARG A 105 10.41 4.56 25.34
N LEU A 106 9.25 4.89 25.91
CA LEU A 106 8.75 6.26 26.10
C LEU A 106 8.43 6.46 27.58
#